data_AF-A0A6N8A3B1-F1
#
_entry.id   AF-A0A6N8A3B1-F1
#
_cell.length_a   1.000
_cell.length_b   1.000
_cell.length_c   1.000
_cell.angle_alpha   90.00
_cell.angle_beta   90.00
_cell.angle_gamma   90.00
#
_symmetry.space_group_name_H-M   'P 1'
#
loop_
_entity.id
_entity.type
_entity.pdbx_description
1 polymer ?
#
loop_
_entity_poly.entity_id
_entity_poly.type
_entity_poly.pdbx_seq_one_letter_code
_entity_poly.pdbx_strand_id
1 'polypeptide(L)'
;MPINRNSDLFYPDLEFRAKRLSSFLKDSPIEADIVFFIRDYAGFLRSSYIQYIRQGGTETIGTFIGQLSHDTINWTHVAGILETYFPGRVRIVAYEDFFSAPARNLARTFFDGCLSEADCTGLEAIRVNRSPALAITRVARATNAAFQERWKMTPREAGRLTSKLVIRPFEGWLRFGGKSGLNPDLLETLNSRYQEDVKNLCRQ
;
A
#
# COMPACT_ATOMS: atom_id res chain seq x y z
N MET A 1 -6.00 -0.93 8.71
CA MET A 1 -5.70 -0.98 7.26
C MET A 1 -5.53 0.45 6.78
N PRO A 2 -4.92 0.72 5.62
CA PRO A 2 -4.83 2.09 5.09
C PRO A 2 -6.19 2.73 4.83
N ILE A 3 -7.22 1.90 4.66
CA ILE A 3 -8.63 2.28 4.49
C ILE A 3 -9.42 1.47 5.51
N ASN A 4 -10.36 2.10 6.21
CA ASN A 4 -11.23 1.46 7.20
C ASN A 4 -12.68 1.79 6.86
N ARG A 5 -13.61 0.83 6.98
CA ARG A 5 -15.03 1.05 6.68
C ARG A 5 -15.72 2.00 7.67
N ASN A 6 -15.12 2.19 8.84
CA ASN A 6 -15.66 3.06 9.89
C ASN A 6 -15.01 4.46 9.88
N SER A 7 -14.26 4.81 8.84
CA SER A 7 -13.61 6.11 8.71
C SER A 7 -13.46 6.50 7.24
N ASP A 8 -13.74 7.76 6.93
CA ASP A 8 -13.51 8.38 5.64
C ASP A 8 -12.06 8.88 5.45
N LEU A 9 -11.22 8.71 6.48
CA LEU A 9 -9.83 9.13 6.48
C LEU A 9 -8.94 8.11 5.77
N PHE A 10 -7.95 8.64 5.04
CA PHE A 10 -6.82 7.89 4.55
C PHE A 10 -5.84 7.65 5.70
N TYR A 11 -5.52 6.38 6.00
CA TYR A 11 -4.68 5.98 7.13
C TYR A 11 -5.22 6.37 8.54
N PRO A 12 -6.45 5.97 8.90
CA PRO A 12 -7.10 6.43 10.13
C PRO A 12 -6.38 6.01 11.43
N ASP A 13 -5.70 4.86 11.41
CA ASP A 13 -4.98 4.35 12.59
C ASP A 13 -3.53 4.86 12.69
N LEU A 14 -3.05 5.64 11.71
CA LEU A 14 -1.62 5.92 11.57
C LEU A 14 -1.05 6.65 12.77
N GLU A 15 -1.71 7.72 13.22
CA GLU A 15 -1.27 8.48 14.38
C GLU A 15 -1.13 7.60 15.62
N PHE A 16 -2.14 6.77 15.91
CA PHE A 16 -2.09 5.84 17.03
C PHE A 16 -0.91 4.87 16.92
N ARG A 17 -0.66 4.33 15.71
CA ARG A 17 0.46 3.40 15.46
C ARG A 17 1.81 4.08 15.58
N ALA A 18 1.97 5.27 15.00
CA ALA A 18 3.19 6.06 15.04
C ALA A 18 3.54 6.44 16.49
N LYS A 19 2.54 6.93 17.25
CA LYS A 19 2.69 7.22 18.68
C LYS A 19 3.16 6.01 19.47
N ARG A 20 2.50 4.86 19.29
CA ARG A 20 2.84 3.64 20.01
C ARG A 20 4.26 3.15 19.69
N LEU A 21 4.66 3.21 18.42
CA LEU A 21 6.01 2.85 17.99
C LEU A 21 7.06 3.83 18.52
N SER A 22 6.80 5.13 18.45
CA SER A 22 7.68 6.17 18.99
C SER A 22 7.90 6.02 20.49
N SER A 23 6.83 5.74 21.25
CA SER A 23 6.96 5.44 22.69
C SER A 23 7.80 4.19 22.95
N PHE A 24 7.60 3.12 22.19
CA PHE A 24 8.40 1.90 22.32
C PHE A 24 9.89 2.13 22.03
N LEU A 25 10.20 2.92 20.99
CA LEU A 25 11.59 3.22 20.62
C LEU A 25 12.27 4.17 21.61
N LYS A 26 11.53 5.12 22.20
CA LYS A 26 12.07 6.04 23.21
C LYS A 26 12.63 5.32 24.44
N ASP A 27 12.00 4.22 24.83
CA ASP A 27 12.41 3.42 25.99
C ASP A 27 13.41 2.29 25.62
N SER A 28 13.89 2.28 24.37
CA SER A 28 14.77 1.26 23.82
C SER A 28 16.15 1.84 23.49
N PRO A 29 17.24 1.07 23.60
CA PRO A 29 18.54 1.49 23.09
C PRO A 29 18.64 1.49 21.56
N ILE A 30 17.56 1.12 20.85
CA ILE A 30 17.52 1.04 19.40
C ILE A 30 17.32 2.44 18.80
N GLU A 31 18.30 2.89 18.02
CA GLU A 31 18.12 4.00 17.09
C GLU A 31 17.53 3.45 15.78
N ALA A 32 16.49 4.13 15.27
CA ALA A 32 15.81 3.72 14.06
C ALA A 32 15.43 4.95 13.24
N ASP A 33 15.73 4.87 11.94
CA ASP A 33 15.23 5.77 10.91
C ASP A 33 14.00 5.18 10.24
N ILE A 34 13.06 6.04 9.87
CA ILE A 34 11.78 5.67 9.28
C ILE A 34 11.82 5.97 7.79
N VAL A 35 11.98 4.93 6.97
CA VAL A 35 11.81 5.03 5.52
C VAL A 35 10.36 4.75 5.16
N PHE A 36 9.66 5.73 4.60
CA PHE A 36 8.27 5.59 4.19
C PHE A 36 8.12 5.72 2.66
N PHE A 37 7.60 4.68 2.03
CA PHE A 37 7.38 4.66 0.58
C PHE A 37 6.00 5.22 0.22
N ILE A 38 5.98 6.24 -0.62
CA ILE A 38 4.75 6.76 -1.25
C ILE A 38 4.63 6.20 -2.66
N ARG A 39 3.41 6.02 -3.14
CA ARG A 39 3.12 5.48 -4.46
C ARG A 39 1.97 6.24 -5.10
N ASP A 40 1.89 6.18 -6.43
CA ASP A 40 0.71 6.59 -7.17
C ASP A 40 -0.59 6.11 -6.49
N TYR A 41 -1.53 7.03 -6.28
CA TYR A 41 -2.74 6.72 -5.50
C TYR A 41 -3.60 5.65 -6.16
N ALA A 42 -3.70 5.63 -7.49
CA ALA A 42 -4.50 4.65 -8.21
C ALA A 42 -3.98 3.21 -7.98
N GLY A 43 -2.66 3.03 -8.12
CA GLY A 43 -1.95 1.79 -7.85
C GLY A 43 -2.01 1.39 -6.38
N PHE A 44 -1.93 2.36 -5.47
CA PHE A 44 -2.10 2.14 -4.04
C PHE A 44 -3.53 1.67 -3.68
N LEU A 45 -4.56 2.39 -4.13
CA LEU A 45 -5.97 2.06 -3.89
C LEU A 45 -6.33 0.69 -4.45
N ARG A 46 -5.86 0.38 -5.67
CA ARG A 46 -6.04 -0.95 -6.26
C ARG A 46 -5.37 -2.05 -5.43
N SER A 47 -4.15 -1.82 -4.96
CA SER A 47 -3.42 -2.80 -4.14
C SER A 47 -4.10 -2.99 -2.77
N SER A 48 -4.61 -1.90 -2.18
CA SER A 48 -5.39 -1.93 -0.95
C SER A 48 -6.70 -2.70 -1.12
N TYR A 49 -7.41 -2.47 -2.24
CA TYR A 49 -8.62 -3.22 -2.59
C TYR A 49 -8.35 -4.72 -2.71
N ILE A 50 -7.24 -5.12 -3.33
CA ILE A 50 -6.87 -6.55 -3.44
C ILE A 50 -6.59 -7.16 -2.07
N GLN A 51 -5.92 -6.42 -1.17
CA GLN A 51 -5.71 -6.90 0.19
C GLN A 51 -7.04 -7.04 0.95
N TYR A 52 -7.96 -6.10 0.77
CA TYR A 52 -9.33 -6.21 1.28
C TYR A 52 -10.02 -7.49 0.78
N ILE A 53 -9.97 -7.79 -0.52
CA ILE A 53 -10.52 -9.04 -1.07
C ILE A 53 -9.83 -10.29 -0.50
N ARG A 54 -8.50 -10.28 -0.35
CA ARG A 54 -7.75 -11.37 0.29
C ARG A 54 -8.13 -11.59 1.76
N GLN A 55 -8.64 -10.56 2.42
CA GLN A 55 -9.14 -10.61 3.80
C GLN A 55 -10.63 -10.95 3.90
N GLY A 56 -11.27 -11.31 2.78
CA GLY A 56 -12.68 -11.69 2.74
C GLY A 56 -13.61 -10.61 2.23
N GLY A 57 -13.09 -9.51 1.69
CA GLY A 57 -13.91 -8.45 1.12
C GLY A 57 -14.87 -8.94 0.04
N THR A 58 -16.08 -8.38 0.02
CA THR A 58 -17.19 -8.78 -0.86
C THR A 58 -17.69 -7.64 -1.76
N GLU A 59 -17.12 -6.45 -1.61
CA GLU A 59 -17.51 -5.24 -2.33
C GLU A 59 -16.75 -5.05 -3.65
N THR A 60 -17.33 -4.24 -4.54
CA THR A 60 -16.65 -3.78 -5.75
C THR A 60 -15.59 -2.74 -5.40
N ILE A 61 -14.62 -2.51 -6.30
CA ILE A 61 -13.60 -1.46 -6.11
C ILE A 61 -14.24 -0.07 -5.98
N GLY A 62 -15.30 0.22 -6.74
CA GLY A 62 -16.02 1.50 -6.66
C GLY A 62 -16.70 1.69 -5.30
N THR A 63 -17.35 0.67 -4.76
CA THR A 63 -17.94 0.72 -3.42
C THR A 63 -16.87 0.85 -2.33
N PHE A 64 -15.76 0.13 -2.46
CA PHE A 64 -14.65 0.16 -1.51
C PHE A 64 -13.97 1.54 -1.45
N ILE A 65 -13.76 2.17 -2.60
CA ILE A 65 -13.11 3.50 -2.67
C ILE A 65 -14.11 4.62 -2.41
N GLY A 66 -15.38 4.46 -2.78
CA GLY A 66 -16.42 5.47 -2.55
C GLY A 66 -16.72 5.76 -1.08
N GLN A 67 -16.12 5.01 -0.15
CA GLN A 67 -16.15 5.29 1.29
C GLN A 67 -15.11 6.34 1.72
N LEU A 68 -14.09 6.59 0.91
CA LEU A 68 -13.08 7.61 1.18
C LEU A 68 -13.55 8.96 0.68
N SER A 69 -13.43 9.99 1.51
CA SER A 69 -13.45 11.35 1.01
C SER A 69 -12.19 11.58 0.18
N HIS A 70 -12.33 11.90 -1.11
CA HIS A 70 -11.18 12.05 -2.00
C HIS A 70 -10.21 13.14 -1.50
N ASP A 71 -10.70 14.12 -0.74
CA ASP A 71 -9.90 15.18 -0.14
C ASP A 71 -8.96 14.66 0.95
N THR A 72 -9.25 13.50 1.56
CA THR A 72 -8.42 12.91 2.63
C THR A 72 -7.26 12.08 2.10
N ILE A 73 -7.27 11.71 0.82
CA ILE A 73 -6.20 10.91 0.19
C ILE A 73 -4.97 11.81 -0.03
N ASN A 74 -4.10 11.86 0.98
CA ASN A 74 -2.96 12.78 1.01
C ASN A 74 -1.73 12.17 1.72
N TRP A 75 -0.63 12.00 0.98
CA TRP A 75 0.65 11.54 1.52
C TRP A 75 1.32 12.59 2.39
N THR A 76 1.09 13.88 2.13
CA THR A 76 1.63 14.97 2.95
C THR A 76 1.10 14.89 4.38
N HIS A 77 -0.18 14.56 4.57
CA HIS A 77 -0.76 14.36 5.90
C HIS A 77 -0.10 13.17 6.62
N VAL A 78 0.07 12.04 5.92
CA VAL A 78 0.74 10.84 6.43
C VAL A 78 2.19 11.15 6.85
N ALA A 79 2.94 11.84 5.99
CA ALA A 79 4.31 12.27 6.26
C ALA A 79 4.39 13.21 7.47
N GLY A 80 3.49 14.19 7.58
CA GLY A 80 3.44 15.11 8.71
C GLY A 80 3.18 14.42 10.05
N ILE A 81 2.31 13.39 10.07
CA ILE A 81 2.12 12.56 11.27
C ILE A 81 3.41 11.84 11.62
N LEU A 82 4.07 11.19 10.65
CA LEU A 82 5.34 10.50 10.91
C LEU A 82 6.41 11.46 11.46
N GLU A 83 6.56 12.63 10.84
CA GLU A 83 7.54 13.65 11.26
C GLU A 83 7.27 14.17 12.68
N THR A 84 6.01 14.27 13.08
CA THR A 84 5.62 14.65 14.45
C THR A 84 6.14 13.65 15.49
N TYR A 85 6.13 12.35 15.17
CA TYR A 85 6.52 11.30 16.10
C TYR A 85 7.98 10.83 15.95
N PHE A 86 8.63 11.16 14.84
CA PHE A 86 10.01 10.79 14.49
C PHE A 86 10.79 11.97 13.88
N PRO A 87 10.91 13.11 14.58
CA PRO A 87 11.43 14.34 13.99
C PRO A 87 12.87 14.18 13.49
N GLY A 88 13.11 14.59 12.24
CA GLY A 88 14.40 14.51 11.55
C GLY A 88 14.85 13.09 11.19
N ARG A 89 14.00 12.08 11.40
CA ARG A 89 14.30 10.66 11.14
C ARG A 89 13.38 10.02 10.11
N VAL A 90 12.52 10.81 9.46
CA VAL A 90 11.62 10.32 8.40
C VAL A 90 12.21 10.63 7.03
N ARG A 91 12.35 9.60 6.21
CA ARG A 91 12.72 9.70 4.80
C ARG A 91 11.55 9.25 3.94
N ILE A 92 10.99 10.18 3.17
CA ILE A 92 9.90 9.87 2.23
C ILE A 92 10.48 9.53 0.86
N VAL A 93 10.13 8.35 0.34
CA VAL A 93 10.68 7.84 -0.92
C VAL A 93 9.57 7.52 -1.90
N ALA A 94 9.62 8.07 -3.10
CA ALA A 94 8.73 7.66 -4.17
C ALA A 94 9.06 6.22 -4.61
N TYR A 95 8.04 5.37 -4.63
CA TYR A 95 8.16 3.95 -4.94
C TYR A 95 8.75 3.75 -6.33
N GLU A 96 8.22 4.43 -7.33
CA GLU A 96 8.67 4.36 -8.72
C GLU A 96 10.13 4.77 -8.86
N ASP A 97 10.54 5.84 -8.17
CA ASP A 97 11.92 6.33 -8.20
C ASP A 97 12.88 5.32 -7.57
N PHE A 98 12.52 4.74 -6.43
CA PHE A 98 13.32 3.69 -5.77
C PHE A 98 13.56 2.51 -6.72
N PHE A 99 12.53 2.03 -7.40
CA PHE A 99 12.62 0.87 -8.28
C PHE A 99 13.23 1.15 -9.67
N SER A 100 13.53 2.42 -10.00
CA SER A 100 14.23 2.77 -11.25
C SER A 100 15.71 2.34 -11.25
N ALA A 101 16.34 2.33 -10.07
CA ALA A 101 17.72 1.87 -9.85
C ALA A 101 17.84 1.23 -8.44
N PRO A 102 17.27 0.02 -8.23
CA PRO A 102 17.00 -0.49 -6.89
C PRO A 102 18.24 -0.66 -6.00
N ALA A 103 19.38 -1.14 -6.52
CA ALA A 103 20.61 -1.36 -5.75
C ALA A 103 21.23 -0.03 -5.33
N ARG A 104 21.27 0.94 -6.25
CA ARG A 104 21.73 2.30 -5.97
C ARG A 104 20.86 2.97 -4.92
N ASN A 105 19.55 2.87 -5.08
CA ASN A 105 18.60 3.51 -4.18
C ASN A 105 18.54 2.80 -2.84
N LEU A 106 18.70 1.47 -2.79
CA LEU A 106 18.84 0.71 -1.54
C LEU A 106 20.08 1.17 -0.76
N ALA A 107 21.25 1.23 -1.42
CA ALA A 107 22.50 1.72 -0.84
C ALA A 107 22.35 3.11 -0.23
N ARG A 108 21.72 4.04 -0.97
CA ARG A 108 21.53 5.43 -0.52
C ARG A 108 20.46 5.56 0.56
N THR A 109 19.30 4.93 0.36
CA THR A 109 18.12 5.12 1.20
C THR A 109 18.23 4.42 2.55
N PHE A 110 18.85 3.24 2.63
CA PHE A 110 18.90 2.46 3.86
C PHE A 110 20.27 2.38 4.51
N PHE A 111 21.34 2.64 3.76
CA PHE A 111 22.71 2.52 4.25
C PHE A 111 23.48 3.84 4.14
N ASP A 112 22.83 4.94 3.74
CA ASP A 112 23.45 6.25 3.54
C ASP A 112 24.74 6.21 2.71
N GLY A 113 24.79 5.29 1.74
CA GLY A 113 25.96 5.08 0.89
C GLY A 113 27.14 4.35 1.55
N CYS A 114 26.99 3.84 2.77
CA CYS A 114 28.01 3.01 3.44
C CYS A 114 28.25 1.69 2.72
N LEU A 115 27.24 1.18 2.01
CA LEU A 115 27.37 0.03 1.10
C LEU A 115 27.46 0.51 -0.34
N SER A 116 28.28 -0.17 -1.14
CA SER A 116 28.38 0.13 -2.57
C SER A 116 27.16 -0.41 -3.34
N GLU A 117 26.94 0.11 -4.55
CA GLU A 117 25.91 -0.41 -5.46
C GLU A 117 26.15 -1.89 -5.79
N ALA A 118 27.43 -2.31 -5.89
CA ALA A 118 27.81 -3.69 -6.12
C ALA A 118 27.40 -4.61 -4.96
N ASP A 119 27.55 -4.16 -3.71
CA ASP A 119 27.15 -4.92 -2.52
C ASP A 119 25.63 -5.05 -2.38
N CYS A 120 24.88 -4.12 -2.99
CA CYS A 120 23.42 -4.15 -3.01
C CYS A 120 22.86 -4.96 -4.19
N THR A 121 23.70 -5.41 -5.10
CA THR A 121 23.29 -6.18 -6.27
C THR A 121 22.77 -7.56 -5.83
N GLY A 122 21.58 -7.94 -6.27
CA GLY A 122 20.91 -9.19 -5.85
C GLY A 122 19.92 -9.03 -4.70
N LEU A 123 20.06 -8.01 -3.84
CA LEU A 123 19.00 -7.59 -2.92
C LEU A 123 17.79 -7.02 -3.69
N GLU A 124 18.00 -6.56 -4.92
CA GLU A 124 16.94 -6.18 -5.87
C GLU A 124 16.02 -7.34 -6.27
N ALA A 125 16.43 -8.60 -6.04
CA ALA A 125 15.62 -9.78 -6.38
C ALA A 125 14.36 -9.93 -5.50
N ILE A 126 14.10 -8.99 -4.60
CA ILE A 126 12.81 -8.82 -3.94
C ILE A 126 11.75 -8.58 -5.03
N ARG A 127 11.13 -9.69 -5.46
CA ARG A 127 10.07 -9.69 -6.46
C ARG A 127 8.98 -8.69 -6.03
N VAL A 128 8.84 -7.62 -6.82
CA VAL A 128 7.69 -6.73 -6.73
C VAL A 128 6.44 -7.55 -7.07
N ASN A 129 5.69 -7.93 -6.04
CA ASN A 129 4.43 -8.65 -6.20
C ASN A 129 3.43 -7.74 -6.91
N ARG A 130 3.25 -7.95 -8.21
CA ARG A 130 2.21 -7.26 -8.97
C ARG A 130 0.85 -7.75 -8.51
N SER A 131 0.00 -6.79 -8.18
CA SER A 131 -1.40 -7.00 -7.84
C SER A 131 -2.14 -7.79 -8.92
N PRO A 132 -2.91 -8.85 -8.59
CA PRO A 132 -3.69 -9.63 -9.56
C PRO A 132 -4.63 -8.78 -10.43
N ALA A 133 -5.02 -9.31 -11.58
CA ALA A 133 -5.99 -8.68 -12.47
C ALA A 133 -7.36 -8.54 -11.79
N LEU A 134 -8.08 -7.44 -12.07
CA LEU A 134 -9.40 -7.17 -11.49
C LEU A 134 -10.43 -8.25 -11.84
N ALA A 135 -10.28 -8.96 -12.96
CA ALA A 135 -11.13 -10.10 -13.30
C ALA A 135 -11.09 -11.20 -12.23
N ILE A 136 -9.89 -11.52 -11.71
CA ILE A 136 -9.74 -12.48 -10.60
C ILE A 136 -10.44 -11.96 -9.35
N THR A 137 -10.32 -10.66 -9.07
CA THR A 137 -10.97 -10.07 -7.88
C THR A 137 -12.49 -10.21 -7.92
N ARG A 138 -13.12 -10.20 -9.11
CA ARG A 138 -14.57 -10.43 -9.23
C ARG A 138 -14.96 -11.85 -8.80
N VAL A 139 -14.20 -12.86 -9.25
CA VAL A 139 -14.43 -14.27 -8.87
C VAL A 139 -14.15 -14.47 -7.38
N ALA A 140 -13.05 -13.93 -6.88
CA ALA A 140 -12.68 -13.99 -5.48
C ALA A 140 -13.76 -13.34 -4.58
N ARG A 141 -14.28 -12.20 -4.97
CA ARG A 141 -15.37 -11.49 -4.28
C ARG A 141 -16.64 -12.33 -4.18
N ALA A 142 -17.07 -12.93 -5.29
CA ALA A 142 -18.24 -13.81 -5.31
C ALA A 142 -18.02 -15.07 -4.44
N THR A 143 -16.80 -15.60 -4.46
CA THR A 143 -16.41 -16.76 -3.64
C THR A 143 -16.43 -16.41 -2.14
N ASN A 144 -15.88 -15.25 -1.76
CA ASN A 144 -15.96 -14.73 -0.39
C ASN A 144 -17.40 -14.57 0.09
N ALA A 145 -18.26 -13.98 -0.75
CA ALA A 145 -19.68 -13.82 -0.42
C ALA A 145 -20.37 -15.17 -0.22
N ALA A 146 -20.12 -16.15 -1.09
CA ALA A 146 -20.66 -17.50 -0.94
C ALA A 146 -20.17 -18.18 0.35
N PHE A 147 -18.87 -18.10 0.67
CA PHE A 147 -18.29 -18.61 1.94
C PHE A 147 -18.93 -17.99 3.18
N GLN A 148 -19.16 -16.69 3.17
CA GLN A 148 -19.79 -15.99 4.29
C GLN A 148 -21.28 -16.31 4.41
N GLU A 149 -22.01 -16.33 3.29
CA GLU A 149 -23.46 -16.50 3.31
C GLU A 149 -23.89 -17.95 3.54
N ARG A 150 -23.30 -18.89 2.79
CA ARG A 150 -23.70 -20.31 2.75
C ARG A 150 -23.02 -21.14 3.83
N TRP A 151 -21.74 -20.86 4.09
CA TRP A 151 -20.94 -21.63 5.05
C TRP A 151 -20.67 -20.88 6.36
N LYS A 152 -21.27 -19.69 6.52
CA LYS A 152 -21.18 -18.85 7.75
C LYS A 152 -19.75 -18.60 8.23
N MET A 153 -18.79 -18.61 7.30
CA MET A 153 -17.39 -18.35 7.61
C MET A 153 -17.19 -16.88 7.98
N THR A 154 -16.26 -16.61 8.90
CA THR A 154 -15.82 -15.24 9.14
C THR A 154 -15.14 -14.68 7.88
N PRO A 155 -15.11 -13.34 7.68
CA PRO A 155 -14.43 -12.74 6.53
C PRO A 155 -12.97 -13.22 6.40
N ARG A 156 -12.26 -13.32 7.52
CA ARG A 156 -10.86 -13.75 7.53
C ARG A 156 -10.67 -15.20 7.05
N GLU A 157 -11.56 -16.11 7.45
CA GLU A 157 -11.52 -17.51 7.00
C GLU A 157 -11.86 -17.63 5.52
N ALA A 158 -12.94 -16.97 5.09
CA ALA A 158 -13.33 -16.89 3.69
C ALA A 158 -12.18 -16.34 2.82
N GLY A 159 -11.58 -15.22 3.25
CA GLY A 159 -10.44 -14.60 2.57
C GLY A 159 -9.22 -15.52 2.47
N ARG A 160 -8.89 -16.27 3.53
CA ARG A 160 -7.78 -17.25 3.52
C ARG A 160 -8.02 -18.35 2.50
N LEU A 161 -9.23 -18.91 2.45
CA LEU A 161 -9.58 -19.97 1.50
C LEU A 161 -9.64 -19.44 0.08
N THR A 162 -10.33 -18.33 -0.16
CA THR A 162 -10.40 -17.69 -1.48
C THR A 162 -9.02 -17.30 -2.00
N SER A 163 -8.13 -16.80 -1.14
CA SER A 163 -6.75 -16.48 -1.54
C SER A 163 -5.99 -17.73 -2.01
N LYS A 164 -6.18 -18.87 -1.34
CA LYS A 164 -5.53 -20.13 -1.67
C LYS A 164 -6.12 -20.81 -2.91
N LEU A 165 -7.45 -20.78 -3.06
CA LEU A 165 -8.18 -21.55 -4.07
C LEU A 165 -8.44 -20.76 -5.36
N VAL A 166 -8.52 -19.43 -5.26
CA VAL A 166 -8.86 -18.55 -6.40
C VAL A 166 -7.68 -17.64 -6.71
N ILE A 167 -7.21 -16.83 -5.77
CA ILE A 167 -6.27 -15.76 -6.12
C ILE A 167 -4.89 -16.33 -6.52
N ARG A 168 -4.24 -17.12 -5.66
CA ARG A 168 -2.88 -17.65 -5.91
C ARG A 168 -2.76 -18.49 -7.18
N PRO A 169 -3.69 -19.42 -7.50
CA PRO A 169 -3.59 -20.21 -8.73
C PRO A 169 -3.63 -19.35 -10.00
N PHE A 170 -4.38 -18.24 -10.00
CA PHE A 170 -4.55 -17.38 -11.16
C PHE A 170 -3.60 -16.17 -11.21
N GLU A 171 -2.88 -15.88 -10.12
CA GLU A 171 -1.82 -14.85 -10.09
C GLU A 171 -0.72 -15.10 -11.13
N GLY A 172 -0.41 -16.37 -11.40
CA GLY A 172 0.61 -16.75 -12.39
C GLY A 172 0.17 -16.54 -13.85
N TRP A 173 -1.12 -16.68 -14.16
CA TRP A 173 -1.66 -16.64 -15.53
C TRP A 173 -2.04 -15.24 -16.01
N LEU A 174 -2.33 -14.32 -15.08
CA LEU A 174 -2.88 -13.00 -15.41
C LEU A 174 -1.93 -11.86 -15.02
N ARG A 175 -0.67 -11.99 -15.43
CA ARG A 175 0.37 -10.93 -15.34
C ARG A 175 0.06 -9.69 -16.20
N PHE A 176 -1.02 -9.72 -16.98
CA PHE A 176 -1.43 -8.61 -17.84
C PHE A 176 -2.23 -7.58 -17.06
N GLY A 177 -1.71 -6.34 -17.05
CA GLY A 177 -2.27 -5.18 -16.38
C GLY A 177 -3.68 -4.87 -16.87
N GLY A 178 -4.70 -5.34 -16.15
CA GLY A 178 -6.05 -4.83 -16.31
C GLY A 178 -6.10 -3.33 -16.00
N LYS A 179 -6.96 -2.59 -16.72
CA LYS A 179 -7.31 -1.19 -16.44
C LYS A 179 -7.60 -1.01 -14.95
N SER A 180 -7.27 0.14 -14.38
CA SER A 180 -7.39 0.46 -12.94
C SER A 180 -8.79 0.20 -12.36
N GLY A 181 -9.84 0.15 -13.21
CA GLY A 181 -11.23 -0.01 -12.79
C GLY A 181 -11.81 1.25 -12.15
N LEU A 182 -11.05 2.34 -12.12
CA LEU A 182 -11.45 3.65 -11.60
C LEU A 182 -11.96 4.54 -12.73
N ASN A 183 -12.81 5.50 -12.37
CA ASN A 183 -13.27 6.55 -13.28
C ASN A 183 -12.05 7.35 -13.82
N PRO A 184 -11.95 7.62 -15.13
CA PRO A 184 -10.90 8.44 -15.73
C PRO A 184 -10.65 9.79 -15.03
N ASP A 185 -11.70 10.53 -14.68
CA ASP A 185 -11.59 11.86 -14.05
C ASP A 185 -10.98 11.75 -12.64
N LEU A 186 -11.37 10.69 -11.92
CA LEU A 186 -10.77 10.38 -10.62
C LEU A 186 -9.30 9.99 -10.76
N LEU A 187 -8.93 9.22 -11.80
CA LEU A 187 -7.53 8.87 -12.06
C LEU A 187 -6.68 10.10 -12.33
N GLU A 188 -7.18 11.04 -13.13
CA GLU A 188 -6.47 12.28 -13.44
C GLU A 188 -6.26 13.14 -12.19
N THR A 189 -7.30 13.27 -11.36
CA THR A 189 -7.24 13.99 -10.08
C THR A 189 -6.21 13.36 -9.13
N LEU A 190 -6.27 12.04 -8.97
CA LEU A 190 -5.34 11.29 -8.13
C LEU A 190 -3.90 11.38 -8.65
N ASN A 191 -3.68 11.30 -9.96
CA ASN A 191 -2.35 11.44 -10.55
C ASN A 191 -1.78 12.84 -10.31
N SER A 192 -2.57 13.88 -10.54
CA SER A 192 -2.14 15.27 -10.34
C SER A 192 -1.73 15.51 -8.89
N ARG A 193 -2.54 15.05 -7.94
CA ARG A 193 -2.24 15.15 -6.51
C ARG A 193 -0.98 14.38 -6.11
N TYR A 194 -0.80 13.17 -6.63
CA TYR A 194 0.40 12.38 -6.36
C TYR A 194 1.67 13.09 -6.85
N GLN A 195 1.63 13.71 -8.03
CA GLN A 195 2.76 14.48 -8.56
C GLN A 195 3.09 15.70 -7.69
N GLU A 196 2.08 16.33 -7.10
CA GLU A 196 2.29 17.40 -6.12
C GLU A 196 2.97 16.89 -4.84
N ASP A 197 2.48 15.78 -4.28
CA ASP A 197 3.08 15.17 -3.08
C ASP A 197 4.54 14.73 -3.31
N VAL A 198 4.87 14.14 -4.47
CA VAL A 198 6.26 13.78 -4.81
C VAL A 198 7.15 15.02 -4.83
N LYS A 199 6.68 16.13 -5.42
CA LYS A 199 7.45 17.39 -5.44
C LYS A 199 7.66 17.95 -4.03
N ASN A 200 6.65 17.88 -3.18
CA ASN A 200 6.68 18.45 -1.84
C ASN A 200 7.49 17.60 -0.85
N LEU A 201 7.43 16.27 -0.97
CA LEU A 201 7.96 15.34 0.04
C LEU A 201 9.29 14.70 -0.33
N CYS A 202 9.58 14.47 -1.62
CA CYS A 202 10.75 13.69 -2.05
C CYS A 202 11.91 14.53 -2.60
N ARG A 203 11.83 15.88 -2.56
CA ARG A 203 12.89 16.79 -3.02
C ARG A 203 13.83 17.28 -1.91
N GLN A 204 13.78 16.66 -0.73
CA GLN A 204 14.68 16.91 0.39
C GLN A 204 15.84 15.92 0.35
#